data_AF-A0A4Q7BQA4-F1
#
_entry.id   AF-A0A4Q7BQA4-F1
#
_cell.length_a   1.000
_cell.length_b   1.000
_cell.length_c   1.000
_cell.angle_alpha   90.00
_cell.angle_beta   90.00
_cell.angle_gamma   90.00
#
_symmetry.space_group_name_H-M   'P 1'
#
loop_
_entity.id
_entity.type
_entity.pdbx_description
1 polymer ?
#
loop_
_entity_poly.entity_id
_entity_poly.type
_entity_poly.pdbx_seq_one_letter_code
_entity_poly.pdbx_strand_id
1 'polypeptide(L)'
;MSKRLKFFLSHLSISLMIALCVIGLVFYIWYPTPLATAVGVTHIFLMMLAIDVIVGPILGFLVYKQGKKSLKLDLSVIILIQLSAFIYGFYSIAQGRPVYIAYVVDRFELVRNNDLILDHIDQAKPQFQQIALGKPEFVATEFSQNQDTRSNDMFAEALGGVSIAQKPERYVDFSKAKTQIQQRALDLDTLNQFNTPIDVKNVLNKYPQANAWVPLKANAVDMVVLLQKEKGEVVKIVDLRPWD
;
A
#
# COMPACT_ATOMS: atom_id res chain seq x y z
N MET A 1 -3.14 44.33 3.94
CA MET A 1 -3.59 42.99 4.40
C MET A 1 -3.49 42.91 5.92
N SER A 2 -4.50 42.40 6.63
CA SER A 2 -4.42 42.29 8.10
C SER A 2 -3.37 41.24 8.51
N LYS A 3 -2.71 41.42 9.67
CA LYS A 3 -1.72 40.44 10.18
C LYS A 3 -2.33 39.04 10.35
N ARG A 4 -3.61 39.00 10.73
CA ARG A 4 -4.43 37.79 10.82
C ARG A 4 -4.53 37.05 9.48
N LEU A 5 -4.89 37.77 8.41
CA LEU A 5 -5.00 37.19 7.07
C LEU A 5 -3.62 36.78 6.52
N LYS A 6 -2.57 37.54 6.82
CA LYS A 6 -1.18 37.17 6.48
C LYS A 6 -0.76 35.87 7.13
N PHE A 7 -1.02 35.71 8.43
CA PHE A 7 -0.73 34.47 9.13
C PHE A 7 -1.50 33.28 8.55
N PHE A 8 -2.80 33.44 8.31
CA PHE A 8 -3.64 32.39 7.71
C PHE A 8 -3.12 31.94 6.34
N LEU A 9 -2.88 32.88 5.42
CA LEU A 9 -2.41 32.54 4.07
C LEU A 9 -1.01 31.91 4.11
N SER A 10 -0.10 32.42 4.95
CA SER A 10 1.21 31.79 5.12
C SER A 10 1.11 30.37 5.68
N HIS A 11 0.28 30.15 6.70
CA HIS A 11 0.10 28.83 7.28
C HIS A 11 -0.53 27.86 6.25
N LEU A 12 -1.61 28.27 5.60
CA LEU A 12 -2.29 27.48 4.56
C LEU A 12 -1.33 27.11 3.42
N SER A 13 -0.53 28.05 2.92
CA SER A 13 0.45 27.77 1.86
C SER A 13 1.52 26.76 2.30
N ILE A 14 2.00 26.84 3.55
CA ILE A 14 2.97 25.87 4.08
C ILE A 14 2.31 24.48 4.21
N SER A 15 1.11 24.40 4.81
CA SER A 15 0.37 23.14 4.91
C SER A 15 0.12 22.51 3.55
N LEU A 16 -0.28 23.31 2.55
CA LEU A 16 -0.54 22.83 1.20
C LEU A 16 0.74 22.33 0.51
N MET A 17 1.87 23.02 0.71
CA MET A 17 3.15 22.56 0.15
C MET A 17 3.59 21.23 0.75
N ILE A 18 3.46 21.06 2.08
CA ILE A 18 3.74 19.79 2.75
C ILE A 18 2.81 18.69 2.22
N ALA A 19 1.52 18.98 2.13
CA ALA A 19 0.52 18.06 1.60
C ALA A 19 0.87 17.58 0.19
N LEU A 20 1.23 18.49 -0.73
CA LEU A 20 1.60 18.13 -2.10
C LEU A 20 2.83 17.21 -2.16
N CYS A 21 3.85 17.48 -1.34
CA CYS A 21 5.02 16.60 -1.22
C CYS A 21 4.63 15.19 -0.75
N VAL A 22 3.75 15.12 0.26
CA VAL A 22 3.29 13.85 0.83
C VAL A 22 2.36 13.10 -0.13
N ILE A 23 1.48 13.79 -0.87
CA ILE A 23 0.69 13.20 -1.97
C ILE A 23 1.63 12.55 -2.99
N GLY A 24 2.68 13.27 -3.42
CA GLY A 24 3.68 12.77 -4.36
C GLY A 24 4.35 11.49 -3.86
N LEU A 25 4.88 11.52 -2.63
CA LEU A 25 5.52 10.35 -2.02
C LEU A 25 4.55 9.16 -1.87
N VAL A 26 3.37 9.39 -1.29
CA VAL A 26 2.43 8.33 -0.96
C VAL A 26 1.88 7.66 -2.22
N PHE A 27 1.38 8.40 -3.21
CA PHE A 27 0.67 7.78 -4.33
C PHE A 27 1.56 7.40 -5.53
N TYR A 28 2.77 7.95 -5.65
CA TYR A 28 3.69 7.56 -6.73
C TYR A 28 4.75 6.55 -6.31
N ILE A 29 5.11 6.53 -5.02
CA ILE A 29 6.19 5.67 -4.51
C ILE A 29 5.62 4.55 -3.64
N TRP A 30 4.89 4.88 -2.57
CA TRP A 30 4.45 3.85 -1.61
C TRP A 30 3.20 3.07 -2.05
N TYR A 31 2.22 3.75 -2.65
CA TYR A 31 0.92 3.17 -3.01
C TYR A 31 0.59 3.44 -4.49
N PRO A 32 1.40 2.95 -5.44
CA PRO A 32 1.13 3.13 -6.85
C PRO A 32 -0.23 2.53 -7.22
N THR A 33 -1.04 3.23 -8.02
CA THR A 33 -2.36 2.73 -8.46
C THR A 33 -2.24 1.35 -9.12
N PRO A 34 -3.08 0.37 -8.74
CA PRO A 34 -4.28 0.47 -7.87
C PRO A 34 -4.07 0.12 -6.38
N LEU A 35 -2.82 0.02 -5.91
CA LEU A 35 -2.53 -0.50 -4.55
C LEU A 35 -3.06 0.38 -3.42
N ALA A 36 -3.24 1.68 -3.64
CA ALA A 36 -3.90 2.56 -2.67
C ALA A 36 -5.33 2.08 -2.34
N THR A 37 -6.08 1.65 -3.35
CA THR A 37 -7.42 1.06 -3.20
C THR A 37 -7.33 -0.32 -2.57
N ALA A 38 -6.38 -1.15 -3.01
CA ALA A 38 -6.20 -2.51 -2.49
C ALA A 38 -5.90 -2.54 -0.98
N VAL A 39 -5.17 -1.54 -0.47
CA VAL A 39 -4.88 -1.36 0.96
C VAL A 39 -5.97 -0.56 1.68
N GLY A 40 -6.69 0.33 0.98
CA GLY A 40 -7.69 1.22 1.59
C GLY A 40 -7.09 2.43 2.32
N VAL A 41 -5.88 2.87 1.96
CA VAL A 41 -5.16 3.95 2.66
C VAL A 41 -5.81 5.34 2.49
N THR A 42 -6.63 5.52 1.46
CA THR A 42 -7.17 6.83 1.04
C THR A 42 -7.92 7.56 2.15
N HIS A 43 -8.71 6.86 2.98
CA HIS A 43 -9.47 7.52 4.05
C HIS A 43 -8.57 8.10 5.15
N ILE A 44 -7.55 7.35 5.57
CA ILE A 44 -6.56 7.79 6.56
C ILE A 44 -5.79 9.00 6.00
N PHE A 45 -5.40 8.91 4.72
CA PHE A 45 -4.72 9.99 4.02
C PHE A 45 -5.54 11.28 3.97
N LEU A 46 -6.81 11.20 3.56
CA LEU A 46 -7.70 12.36 3.48
C LEU A 46 -7.97 12.99 4.85
N MET A 47 -8.09 12.18 5.90
CA MET A 47 -8.24 12.68 7.27
C MET A 47 -7.02 13.50 7.71
N MET A 48 -5.81 12.98 7.49
CA MET A 48 -4.56 13.71 7.77
C MET A 48 -4.52 15.04 7.00
N LEU A 49 -4.82 15.01 5.70
CA LEU A 49 -4.87 16.21 4.86
C LEU A 49 -5.87 17.26 5.36
N ALA A 50 -7.06 16.83 5.77
CA ALA A 50 -8.10 17.73 6.27
C ALA A 50 -7.66 18.41 7.58
N ILE A 51 -7.01 17.70 8.49
CA ILE A 51 -6.50 18.26 9.74
C ILE A 51 -5.46 19.36 9.44
N ASP A 52 -4.50 19.09 8.57
CA ASP A 52 -3.34 19.96 8.38
C ASP A 52 -3.59 21.13 7.42
N VAL A 53 -4.40 20.93 6.37
CA VAL A 53 -4.67 21.96 5.36
C VAL A 53 -5.90 22.78 5.69
N ILE A 54 -6.86 22.23 6.44
CA ILE A 54 -8.13 22.91 6.72
C ILE A 54 -8.21 23.30 8.20
N VAL A 55 -8.21 22.32 9.11
CA VAL A 55 -8.51 22.57 10.53
C VAL A 55 -7.46 23.48 11.17
N GLY A 56 -6.18 23.18 11.00
CA GLY A 56 -5.07 23.96 11.55
C GLY A 56 -5.08 25.44 11.14
N PRO A 57 -5.07 25.75 9.83
CA PRO A 57 -5.15 27.13 9.34
C PRO A 57 -6.42 27.87 9.80
N ILE A 58 -7.59 27.23 9.79
CA ILE A 58 -8.84 27.84 10.27
C ILE A 58 -8.77 28.16 11.76
N LEU A 59 -8.32 27.23 12.61
CA LEU A 59 -8.15 27.48 14.04
C LEU A 59 -7.16 28.62 14.29
N GLY A 60 -6.03 28.60 13.58
CA GLY A 60 -5.05 29.68 13.61
C GLY A 60 -5.67 31.03 13.22
N PHE A 61 -6.49 31.07 12.17
CA PHE A 61 -7.21 32.27 11.77
C PHE A 61 -8.21 32.72 12.84
N LEU A 62 -9.01 31.82 13.42
CA LEU A 62 -10.02 32.16 14.44
C LEU A 62 -9.40 32.75 15.71
N VAL A 63 -8.29 32.17 16.17
CA VAL A 63 -7.63 32.56 17.42
C VAL A 63 -6.77 33.81 17.27
N TYR A 64 -6.31 34.13 16.05
CA TYR A 64 -5.41 35.24 15.82
C TYR A 64 -6.06 36.61 16.10
N LYS A 65 -5.66 37.21 17.23
CA LYS A 65 -6.05 38.57 17.63
C LYS A 65 -4.81 39.38 18.02
N GLN A 66 -4.54 40.44 17.27
CA GLN A 66 -3.40 41.32 17.54
C GLN A 66 -3.49 41.93 18.95
N GLY A 67 -2.38 41.93 19.69
CA GLY A 67 -2.33 42.45 21.07
C GLY A 67 -2.79 41.46 22.15
N LYS A 68 -3.28 40.27 21.79
CA LYS A 68 -3.60 39.21 22.76
C LYS A 68 -2.32 38.66 23.37
N LYS A 69 -2.15 38.77 24.70
CA LYS A 69 -0.94 38.31 25.42
C LYS A 69 -0.67 36.82 25.23
N SER A 70 -1.71 35.98 25.22
CA SER A 70 -1.60 34.53 25.01
C SER A 70 -1.41 34.12 23.54
N LEU A 71 -1.44 35.06 22.58
CA LEU A 71 -1.48 34.73 21.15
C LEU A 71 -0.36 33.78 20.73
N LYS A 72 0.86 34.01 21.23
CA LYS A 72 2.01 33.15 20.90
C LYS A 72 1.78 31.72 21.40
N LEU A 73 1.32 31.57 22.63
CA LEU A 73 1.04 30.26 23.22
C LEU A 73 -0.09 29.56 22.49
N ASP A 74 -1.19 30.27 22.19
CA ASP A 74 -2.33 29.67 21.50
C ASP A 74 -1.95 29.16 20.10
N LEU A 75 -1.20 29.94 19.33
CA LEU A 75 -0.71 29.53 18.01
C LEU A 75 0.29 28.39 18.09
N SER A 76 1.21 28.42 19.07
CA SER A 76 2.17 27.33 19.28
C SER A 76 1.47 26.01 19.61
N VAL A 77 0.43 26.03 20.44
CA VAL A 77 -0.36 24.84 20.78
C VAL A 77 -1.06 24.29 19.54
N ILE A 78 -1.70 25.15 18.73
CA ILE A 78 -2.35 24.73 17.48
C ILE A 78 -1.33 24.07 16.54
N ILE A 79 -0.18 24.72 16.31
CA ILE A 79 0.86 24.19 15.42
C ILE A 79 1.43 22.88 15.96
N LEU A 80 1.63 22.75 17.27
CA LEU A 80 2.16 21.54 17.88
C LEU A 80 1.20 20.37 17.74
N ILE A 81 -0.10 20.57 18.03
CA ILE A 81 -1.12 19.55 17.86
C ILE A 81 -1.21 19.12 16.38
N GLN A 82 -1.19 20.08 15.46
CA GLN A 82 -1.20 19.80 14.02
C GLN A 82 0.03 19.00 13.60
N LEU A 83 1.23 19.39 14.02
CA LEU A 83 2.46 18.65 13.74
C LEU A 83 2.42 17.23 14.31
N SER A 84 1.91 17.04 15.53
CA SER A 84 1.73 15.72 16.12
C SER A 84 0.74 14.86 15.33
N ALA A 85 -0.38 15.44 14.88
CA ALA A 85 -1.36 14.74 14.05
C ALA A 85 -0.77 14.34 12.70
N PHE A 86 -0.04 15.25 12.05
CA PHE A 86 0.68 14.98 10.81
C PHE A 86 1.70 13.83 10.97
N ILE A 87 2.56 13.90 11.99
CA ILE A 87 3.59 12.86 12.25
C ILE A 87 2.93 11.51 12.48
N TYR A 88 1.88 11.44 13.29
CA TYR A 88 1.17 10.20 13.56
C TYR A 88 0.48 9.64 12.30
N GLY A 89 -0.21 10.48 11.53
CA GLY A 89 -0.84 10.09 10.27
C GLY A 89 0.18 9.58 9.25
N PHE A 90 1.27 10.33 9.07
CA PHE A 90 2.35 9.98 8.16
C PHE A 90 3.05 8.67 8.56
N TYR A 91 3.36 8.49 9.85
CA TYR A 91 3.92 7.24 10.38
C TYR A 91 2.98 6.05 10.14
N SER A 92 1.68 6.22 10.39
CA SER A 92 0.69 5.17 10.19
C SER A 92 0.59 4.76 8.71
N ILE A 93 0.64 5.73 7.79
CA ILE A 93 0.72 5.47 6.34
C ILE A 93 2.03 4.77 5.98
N ALA A 94 3.17 5.20 6.54
CA ALA A 94 4.45 4.56 6.28
C ALA A 94 4.48 3.09 6.74
N GLN A 95 3.86 2.76 7.87
CA GLN A 95 3.75 1.39 8.39
C GLN A 95 2.77 0.54 7.58
N GLY A 96 1.69 1.13 7.08
CA GLY A 96 0.70 0.42 6.26
C GLY A 96 1.07 0.30 4.79
N ARG A 97 2.27 0.71 4.36
CA ARG A 97 2.64 0.71 2.94
C ARG A 97 2.87 -0.71 2.43
N PRO A 98 2.44 -1.04 1.20
CA PRO A 98 2.80 -2.31 0.59
C PRO A 98 4.31 -2.33 0.34
N VAL A 99 4.94 -3.43 0.70
CA VAL A 99 6.38 -3.64 0.57
C VAL A 99 6.70 -4.83 -0.33
N TYR A 100 5.85 -5.85 -0.32
CA TYR A 100 6.00 -7.02 -1.19
C TYR A 100 4.68 -7.42 -1.84
N ILE A 101 4.80 -7.99 -3.02
CA ILE A 101 3.71 -8.64 -3.76
C ILE A 101 4.18 -10.07 -3.99
N ALA A 102 3.85 -10.94 -3.03
CA ALA A 102 4.42 -12.26 -2.90
C ALA A 102 3.57 -13.30 -3.64
N TYR A 103 4.16 -14.03 -4.58
CA TYR A 103 3.49 -15.14 -5.24
C TYR A 103 3.53 -16.39 -4.36
N VAL A 104 2.36 -16.85 -3.93
CA VAL A 104 2.14 -18.01 -3.07
C VAL A 104 1.29 -19.03 -3.82
N VAL A 105 1.93 -20.07 -4.34
CA VAL A 105 1.32 -21.22 -5.04
C VAL A 105 0.52 -20.86 -6.30
N ASP A 106 -0.63 -20.20 -6.15
CA ASP A 106 -1.62 -19.91 -7.18
C ASP A 106 -2.09 -18.44 -7.23
N ARG A 107 -1.63 -17.59 -6.31
CA ARG A 107 -2.03 -16.19 -6.22
C ARG A 107 -0.90 -15.30 -5.74
N PHE A 108 -1.05 -14.00 -5.94
CA PHE A 108 -0.26 -13.02 -5.22
C PHE A 108 -0.94 -12.63 -3.91
N GLU A 109 -0.13 -12.32 -2.91
CA GLU A 109 -0.55 -11.69 -1.66
C GLU A 109 0.17 -10.36 -1.50
N LEU A 110 -0.59 -9.30 -1.22
CA LEU A 110 -0.05 -7.99 -0.90
C LEU A 110 0.38 -7.96 0.57
N VAL A 111 1.65 -7.67 0.80
CA VAL A 111 2.24 -7.65 2.15
C VAL A 111 2.61 -6.22 2.50
N ARG A 112 2.09 -5.70 3.61
CA ARG A 112 2.44 -4.37 4.12
C ARG A 112 3.64 -4.44 5.07
N ASN A 113 4.29 -3.30 5.29
CA ASN A 113 5.45 -3.22 6.18
C ASN A 113 5.15 -3.73 7.60
N ASN A 114 3.97 -3.42 8.13
CA ASN A 114 3.52 -3.87 9.45
C ASN A 114 2.95 -5.30 9.50
N ASP A 115 2.80 -5.96 8.34
CA ASP A 115 2.37 -7.36 8.27
C ASP A 115 3.56 -8.33 8.27
N LEU A 116 4.79 -7.83 8.15
CA LEU A 116 5.99 -8.68 8.10
C LEU A 116 6.34 -9.30 9.46
N ILE A 117 6.62 -10.59 9.46
CA ILE A 117 7.14 -11.35 10.60
C ILE A 117 8.64 -11.47 10.45
N LEU A 118 9.37 -10.76 11.30
CA LEU A 118 10.83 -10.59 11.18
C LEU A 118 11.63 -11.47 12.14
N ASP A 119 10.98 -12.39 12.87
CA ASP A 119 11.59 -13.23 13.89
C ASP A 119 12.81 -14.03 13.39
N HIS A 120 12.81 -14.41 12.11
CA HIS A 120 13.89 -15.17 11.47
C HIS A 120 14.53 -14.40 10.31
N ILE A 121 14.57 -13.07 10.36
CA ILE A 121 15.12 -12.25 9.27
C ILE A 121 16.56 -12.62 8.92
N ASP A 122 17.36 -13.08 9.90
CA ASP A 122 18.74 -13.54 9.67
C ASP A 122 18.82 -14.78 8.77
N GLN A 123 17.73 -15.55 8.65
CA GLN A 123 17.61 -16.70 7.76
C GLN A 123 17.14 -16.31 6.36
N ALA A 124 16.65 -15.08 6.17
CA ALA A 124 16.30 -14.57 4.85
C ALA A 124 17.54 -14.36 4.00
N LYS A 125 17.36 -14.45 2.68
CA LYS A 125 18.43 -14.11 1.73
C LYS A 125 18.85 -12.66 1.93
N PRO A 126 20.13 -12.29 1.73
CA PRO A 126 20.63 -10.94 2.02
C PRO A 126 19.80 -9.80 1.42
N GLN A 127 19.28 -9.99 0.19
CA GLN A 127 18.43 -9.01 -0.50
C GLN A 127 17.04 -8.80 0.14
N PHE A 128 16.57 -9.73 0.98
CA PHE A 128 15.29 -9.67 1.69
C PHE A 128 15.44 -9.40 3.19
N GLN A 129 16.68 -9.21 3.68
CA GLN A 129 16.93 -8.84 5.07
C GLN A 129 16.62 -7.36 5.35
N GLN A 130 16.60 -6.53 4.31
CA GLN A 130 16.27 -5.11 4.39
C GLN A 130 15.05 -4.81 3.54
N ILE A 131 14.09 -4.09 4.12
CA ILE A 131 12.84 -3.74 3.46
C ILE A 131 13.07 -2.45 2.67
N ALA A 132 12.90 -2.50 1.35
CA ALA A 132 13.03 -1.34 0.50
C ALA A 132 12.03 -0.24 0.89
N LEU A 133 12.47 1.02 0.97
CA LEU A 133 11.63 2.18 1.28
C LEU A 133 10.78 2.68 0.09
N GLY A 134 11.04 2.13 -1.10
CA GLY A 134 10.43 2.58 -2.35
C GLY A 134 9.10 1.88 -2.67
N LYS A 135 8.95 1.54 -3.95
CA LYS A 135 7.80 0.77 -4.45
C LYS A 135 7.85 -0.67 -3.94
N PRO A 136 6.69 -1.35 -3.85
CA PRO A 136 6.66 -2.76 -3.49
C PRO A 136 7.35 -3.63 -4.54
N GLU A 137 8.02 -4.67 -4.08
CA GLU A 137 8.77 -5.61 -4.93
C GLU A 137 7.98 -6.91 -5.12
N PHE A 138 8.08 -7.48 -6.32
CA PHE A 138 7.54 -8.83 -6.57
C PHE A 138 8.53 -9.86 -6.06
N VAL A 139 8.01 -10.84 -5.31
CA VAL A 139 8.79 -11.97 -4.79
C VAL A 139 8.01 -13.25 -4.99
N ALA A 140 8.69 -14.39 -4.93
CA ALA A 140 8.05 -15.69 -4.83
C ALA A 140 8.34 -16.29 -3.44
N THR A 141 7.50 -17.22 -2.99
CA THR A 141 7.70 -17.91 -1.70
C THR A 141 8.01 -19.39 -1.90
N GLU A 142 8.89 -19.95 -1.07
CA GLU A 142 9.13 -21.39 -0.98
C GLU A 142 8.69 -21.91 0.39
N PHE A 143 8.07 -23.09 0.43
CA PHE A 143 7.77 -23.77 1.69
C PHE A 143 9.05 -24.30 2.35
N SER A 144 9.01 -24.44 3.68
CA SER A 144 10.05 -25.16 4.40
C SER A 144 10.23 -26.58 3.87
N GLN A 145 11.48 -27.01 3.76
CA GLN A 145 11.82 -28.41 3.48
C GLN A 145 11.61 -29.31 4.72
N ASN A 146 11.56 -28.71 5.91
CA ASN A 146 11.21 -29.42 7.13
C ASN A 146 9.68 -29.58 7.21
N GLN A 147 9.23 -30.83 7.37
CA GLN A 147 7.81 -31.19 7.35
C GLN A 147 7.03 -30.59 8.51
N ASP A 148 7.59 -30.57 9.72
CA ASP A 148 6.93 -29.99 10.90
C ASP A 148 6.75 -28.49 10.72
N THR A 149 7.79 -27.79 10.27
CA THR A 149 7.71 -26.35 10.00
C THR A 149 6.68 -26.04 8.91
N ARG A 150 6.66 -26.83 7.83
CA ARG A 150 5.68 -26.67 6.75
C ARG A 150 4.25 -26.89 7.25
N SER A 151 4.03 -27.92 8.06
CA SER A 151 2.70 -28.19 8.66
C SER A 151 2.26 -27.06 9.57
N ASN A 152 3.18 -26.54 10.40
CA ASN A 152 2.90 -25.40 11.28
C ASN A 152 2.58 -24.13 10.49
N ASP A 153 3.31 -23.86 9.40
CA ASP A 153 3.04 -22.72 8.51
C ASP A 153 1.63 -22.83 7.90
N MET A 154 1.25 -24.02 7.39
CA MET A 154 -0.09 -24.25 6.85
C MET A 154 -1.20 -24.10 7.90
N PHE A 155 -0.95 -24.57 9.12
CA PHE A 155 -1.89 -24.45 10.24
C PHE A 155 -2.05 -22.99 10.68
N ALA A 156 -0.96 -22.24 10.75
CA ALA A 156 -0.97 -20.82 11.07
C ALA A 156 -1.72 -19.98 10.02
N GLU A 157 -1.60 -20.34 8.74
CA GLU A 157 -2.40 -19.72 7.68
C GLU A 157 -3.89 -20.04 7.83
N ALA A 158 -4.23 -21.33 8.03
CA ALA A 158 -5.61 -21.79 8.11
C ALA A 158 -6.39 -21.25 9.32
N LEU A 159 -5.75 -21.14 10.49
CA LEU A 159 -6.41 -20.69 11.72
C LEU A 159 -6.13 -19.23 12.08
N GLY A 160 -4.91 -18.76 11.83
CA GLY A 160 -4.44 -17.43 12.24
C GLY A 160 -4.38 -16.42 11.11
N GLY A 161 -4.60 -16.84 9.86
CA GLY A 161 -4.43 -15.97 8.68
C GLY A 161 -2.98 -15.56 8.42
N VAL A 162 -2.01 -16.22 9.07
CA VAL A 162 -0.58 -15.93 8.94
C VAL A 162 -0.03 -16.68 7.74
N SER A 163 0.00 -16.01 6.59
CA SER A 163 0.55 -16.57 5.35
C SER A 163 2.08 -16.62 5.37
N ILE A 164 2.66 -17.58 4.67
CA ILE A 164 4.11 -17.59 4.38
C ILE A 164 4.55 -16.36 3.58
N ALA A 165 3.62 -15.67 2.90
CA ALA A 165 3.86 -14.37 2.30
C ALA A 165 4.36 -13.32 3.30
N GLN A 166 4.04 -13.45 4.58
CA GLN A 166 4.46 -12.49 5.61
C GLN A 166 5.88 -12.75 6.15
N LYS A 167 6.56 -13.80 5.69
CA LYS A 167 7.83 -14.30 6.26
C LYS A 167 8.99 -14.13 5.26
N PRO A 168 9.85 -13.10 5.40
CA PRO A 168 10.96 -12.86 4.46
C PRO A 168 11.94 -14.03 4.31
N GLU A 169 12.08 -14.88 5.33
CA GLU A 169 12.88 -16.11 5.26
C GLU A 169 12.35 -17.13 4.26
N ARG A 170 11.11 -16.98 3.77
CA ARG A 170 10.52 -17.78 2.71
C ARG A 170 10.71 -17.18 1.32
N TYR A 171 11.23 -15.95 1.22
CA TYR A 171 11.29 -15.25 -0.05
C TYR A 171 12.42 -15.76 -0.94
N VAL A 172 12.09 -15.90 -2.21
CA VAL A 172 13.00 -16.18 -3.30
C VAL A 172 12.74 -15.23 -4.47
N ASP A 173 13.69 -15.18 -5.39
CA ASP A 173 13.57 -14.37 -6.59
C ASP A 173 12.27 -14.69 -7.34
N PHE A 174 11.54 -13.65 -7.78
CA PHE A 174 10.26 -13.80 -8.45
C PHE A 174 10.35 -14.68 -9.71
N SER A 175 11.51 -14.73 -10.39
CA SER A 175 11.72 -15.60 -11.54
C SER A 175 11.46 -17.09 -11.24
N LYS A 176 11.58 -17.51 -9.97
CA LYS A 176 11.25 -18.89 -9.56
C LYS A 176 9.76 -19.21 -9.61
N ALA A 177 8.87 -18.22 -9.61
CA ALA A 177 7.42 -18.44 -9.74
C ALA A 177 7.00 -18.80 -11.17
N LYS A 178 7.87 -18.61 -12.19
CA LYS A 178 7.53 -18.76 -13.61
C LYS A 178 6.78 -20.05 -13.93
N THR A 179 7.30 -21.21 -13.52
CA THR A 179 6.67 -22.51 -13.80
C THR A 179 5.30 -22.63 -13.13
N GLN A 180 5.16 -22.15 -11.89
CA GLN A 180 3.88 -22.20 -11.18
C GLN A 180 2.85 -21.27 -11.83
N ILE A 181 3.27 -20.07 -12.23
CA ILE A 181 2.44 -19.12 -12.97
C ILE A 181 1.95 -19.74 -14.28
N GLN A 182 2.85 -20.35 -15.07
CA GLN A 182 2.48 -21.01 -16.32
C GLN A 182 1.44 -22.14 -16.12
N GLN A 183 1.52 -22.86 -15.00
CA GLN A 183 0.60 -23.96 -14.69
C GLN A 183 -0.74 -23.48 -14.15
N ARG A 184 -0.78 -22.36 -13.41
CA ARG A 184 -1.93 -21.95 -12.61
C ARG A 184 -2.63 -20.68 -13.09
N ALA A 185 -2.02 -19.92 -14.01
CA ALA A 185 -2.65 -18.73 -14.56
C ALA A 185 -3.94 -19.08 -15.33
N LEU A 186 -4.97 -18.30 -15.02
CA LEU A 186 -6.35 -18.45 -15.47
C LEU A 186 -6.57 -17.73 -16.80
N ASP A 187 -7.57 -18.18 -17.55
CA ASP A 187 -7.99 -17.55 -18.80
C ASP A 187 -8.63 -16.19 -18.54
N LEU A 188 -8.31 -15.18 -19.36
CA LEU A 188 -8.87 -13.83 -19.22
C LEU A 188 -10.40 -13.81 -19.31
N ASP A 189 -11.01 -14.72 -20.07
CA ASP A 189 -12.46 -14.78 -20.22
C ASP A 189 -13.18 -15.10 -18.89
N THR A 190 -12.51 -15.78 -17.96
CA THR A 190 -13.09 -16.09 -16.64
C THR A 190 -13.24 -14.86 -15.76
N LEU A 191 -12.58 -13.73 -16.06
CA LEU A 191 -12.77 -12.48 -15.33
C LEU A 191 -14.21 -11.97 -15.42
N ASN A 192 -14.93 -12.28 -16.50
CA ASN A 192 -16.32 -11.91 -16.69
C ASN A 192 -17.28 -12.61 -15.71
N GLN A 193 -16.81 -13.62 -14.96
CA GLN A 193 -17.61 -14.27 -13.92
C GLN A 193 -17.79 -13.35 -12.70
N PHE A 194 -16.81 -12.50 -12.41
CA PHE A 194 -16.75 -11.66 -11.20
C PHE A 194 -16.82 -10.15 -11.50
N ASN A 195 -16.83 -9.79 -12.79
CA ASN A 195 -16.75 -8.40 -13.24
C ASN A 195 -17.70 -8.17 -14.41
N THR A 196 -18.12 -6.92 -14.60
CA THR A 196 -18.92 -6.59 -15.78
C THR A 196 -18.08 -6.77 -17.06
N PRO A 197 -18.62 -7.34 -18.16
CA PRO A 197 -17.87 -7.51 -19.39
C PRO A 197 -17.34 -6.21 -20.00
N ILE A 198 -18.01 -5.10 -19.73
CA ILE A 198 -17.59 -3.76 -20.17
C ILE A 198 -16.31 -3.35 -19.45
N ASP A 199 -16.23 -3.54 -18.13
CA ASP A 199 -15.05 -3.20 -17.33
C ASP A 199 -13.85 -4.08 -17.71
N VAL A 200 -14.06 -5.38 -17.84
CA VAL A 200 -13.02 -6.33 -18.30
C VAL A 200 -12.46 -5.89 -19.65
N LYS A 201 -13.32 -5.65 -20.64
CA LYS A 201 -12.90 -5.20 -21.97
C LYS A 201 -12.12 -3.87 -21.92
N ASN A 202 -12.59 -2.90 -21.14
CA ASN A 202 -11.93 -1.60 -21.00
C ASN A 202 -10.53 -1.72 -20.38
N VAL A 203 -10.34 -2.63 -19.42
CA VAL A 203 -9.05 -2.90 -18.79
C VAL A 203 -8.13 -3.65 -19.74
N LEU A 204 -8.59 -4.74 -20.37
CA LEU A 204 -7.76 -5.55 -21.27
C LEU A 204 -7.30 -4.77 -22.51
N ASN A 205 -8.12 -3.85 -23.03
CA ASN A 205 -7.72 -2.96 -24.14
C ASN A 205 -6.50 -2.07 -23.79
N LYS A 206 -6.28 -1.74 -22.52
CA LYS A 206 -5.11 -0.97 -22.07
C LYS A 206 -3.84 -1.83 -21.96
N TYR A 207 -4.00 -3.15 -21.91
CA TYR A 207 -2.92 -4.11 -21.67
C TYR A 207 -2.98 -5.29 -22.66
N PRO A 208 -2.86 -5.03 -23.98
CA PRO A 208 -3.01 -6.06 -25.02
C PRO A 208 -1.97 -7.18 -24.96
N GLN A 209 -0.87 -6.97 -24.23
CA GLN A 209 0.17 -7.97 -23.99
C GLN A 209 -0.21 -9.03 -22.93
N ALA A 210 -1.29 -8.82 -22.17
CA ALA A 210 -1.77 -9.80 -21.21
C ALA A 210 -2.57 -10.91 -21.90
N ASN A 211 -2.33 -12.16 -21.50
CA ASN A 211 -3.06 -13.33 -22.01
C ASN A 211 -3.50 -14.31 -20.92
N ALA A 212 -3.23 -14.01 -19.66
CA ALA A 212 -3.72 -14.76 -18.52
C ALA A 212 -3.77 -13.86 -17.27
N TRP A 213 -4.35 -14.36 -16.20
CA TRP A 213 -4.39 -13.65 -14.93
C TRP A 213 -4.29 -14.58 -13.73
N VAL A 214 -3.95 -14.00 -12.57
CA VAL A 214 -4.05 -14.65 -11.25
C VAL A 214 -4.59 -13.66 -10.23
N PRO A 215 -5.19 -14.13 -9.12
CA PRO A 215 -5.64 -13.24 -8.06
C PRO A 215 -4.50 -12.50 -7.35
N LEU A 216 -4.80 -11.30 -6.86
CA LEU A 216 -4.04 -10.59 -5.83
C LEU A 216 -4.91 -10.44 -4.59
N LYS A 217 -4.60 -11.19 -3.54
CA LYS A 217 -5.21 -11.00 -2.22
C LYS A 217 -4.62 -9.75 -1.57
N ALA A 218 -5.47 -8.86 -1.07
CA ALA A 218 -5.06 -7.63 -0.40
C ALA A 218 -5.89 -7.40 0.89
N ASN A 219 -5.56 -6.36 1.64
CA ASN A 219 -6.16 -6.14 2.96
C ASN A 219 -7.59 -5.57 2.90
N ALA A 220 -7.88 -4.71 1.92
CA ALA A 220 -9.18 -4.05 1.81
C ALA A 220 -9.98 -4.55 0.61
N VAL A 221 -9.35 -4.59 -0.57
CA VAL A 221 -10.01 -4.99 -1.81
C VAL A 221 -9.07 -5.86 -2.63
N ASP A 222 -9.49 -7.08 -2.89
CA ASP A 222 -8.75 -8.01 -3.73
C ASP A 222 -8.78 -7.56 -5.20
N MET A 223 -7.67 -7.83 -5.88
CA MET A 223 -7.37 -7.31 -7.20
C MET A 223 -6.96 -8.44 -8.15
N VAL A 224 -6.73 -8.09 -9.41
CA VAL A 224 -6.26 -9.02 -10.44
C VAL A 224 -4.85 -8.64 -10.88
N VAL A 225 -3.98 -9.63 -11.03
CA VAL A 225 -2.69 -9.48 -11.70
C VAL A 225 -2.79 -10.04 -13.10
N LEU A 226 -2.70 -9.16 -14.10
CA LEU A 226 -2.58 -9.53 -15.50
C LEU A 226 -1.17 -10.00 -15.80
N LEU A 227 -1.07 -11.07 -16.58
CA LEU A 227 0.16 -11.80 -16.85
C LEU A 227 0.37 -12.01 -18.34
N GLN A 228 1.65 -12.18 -18.70
CA GLN A 228 2.07 -12.77 -19.96
C GLN A 228 2.55 -14.21 -19.65
N LYS A 229 1.66 -15.18 -19.87
CA LYS A 229 1.76 -16.55 -19.33
C LYS A 229 3.03 -17.25 -19.76
N GLU A 230 3.41 -17.16 -21.04
CA GLU A 230 4.56 -17.87 -21.59
C GLU A 230 5.89 -17.39 -20.98
N LYS A 231 6.01 -16.09 -20.69
CA LYS A 231 7.20 -15.55 -19.99
C LYS A 231 7.11 -15.70 -18.47
N GLY A 232 5.91 -15.82 -17.91
CA GLY A 232 5.68 -15.79 -16.46
C GLY A 232 5.89 -14.38 -15.88
N GLU A 233 5.63 -13.35 -16.69
CA GLU A 233 5.88 -11.96 -16.34
C GLU A 233 4.59 -11.26 -15.91
N VAL A 234 4.71 -10.36 -14.93
CA VAL A 234 3.63 -9.48 -14.53
C VAL A 234 3.50 -8.35 -15.53
N VAL A 235 2.30 -8.23 -16.12
CA VAL A 235 1.96 -7.12 -17.01
C VAL A 235 1.50 -5.93 -16.19
N LYS A 236 0.46 -6.12 -15.36
CA LYS A 236 -0.13 -5.05 -14.57
C LYS A 236 -1.05 -5.60 -13.47
N ILE A 237 -1.07 -4.92 -12.32
CA ILE A 237 -2.13 -5.08 -11.32
C ILE A 237 -3.28 -4.13 -11.67
N VAL A 238 -4.49 -4.66 -11.77
CA VAL A 238 -5.68 -3.94 -12.22
C VAL A 238 -6.80 -4.02 -11.20
N ASP A 239 -7.64 -2.99 -11.17
CA ASP A 239 -8.82 -2.92 -10.31
C ASP A 239 -9.99 -3.70 -10.93
N LEU A 240 -9.81 -5.01 -10.98
CA LEU A 240 -10.84 -6.01 -11.28
C LEU A 240 -10.89 -7.00 -10.11
N ARG A 241 -12.01 -7.70 -9.96
CA ARG A 241 -12.24 -8.67 -8.88
C ARG A 241 -11.85 -10.09 -9.30
N PRO A 242 -11.09 -10.81 -8.48
CA PRO A 242 -10.73 -12.20 -8.75
C PRO A 242 -11.79 -13.23 -8.29
N TRP A 243 -12.80 -12.79 -7.53
CA TRP A 243 -13.93 -13.54 -6.99
C TRP A 243 -15.07 -12.58 -6.61
N ASP A 244 -16.26 -13.12 -6.32
CA ASP A 244 -17.42 -12.39 -5.80
C ASP A 244 -17.24 -11.88 -4.36
#